data_AF-A0A2I0PSM2-F1
#
_entry.id   AF-A0A2I0PSM2-F1
#
_cell.length_a   1.000
_cell.length_b   1.000
_cell.length_c   1.000
_cell.angle_alpha   90.00
_cell.angle_beta   90.00
_cell.angle_gamma   90.00
#
_symmetry.space_group_name_H-M   'P 1'
#
loop_
_entity.id
_entity.type
_entity.pdbx_description
1 polymer ?
#
loop_
_entity_poly.entity_id
_entity_poly.type
_entity_poly.pdbx_seq_one_letter_code
_entity_poly.pdbx_strand_id
1 'polypeptide(L)'
;MKRVTINAIIDIGCLITFIPSLVTGLVLYIVLPSGGGRGNSWVTYLDIPRSQWVTMHNYTSFAFTALLILHVLLHWRFFRNIKQCISPGEKTSCDVE
;
A
#
# COMPACT_ATOMS: atom_id res chain seq x y z
N MET A 1 -0.93 25.04 -6.83
CA MET A 1 0.08 23.96 -6.90
C MET A 1 -0.23 23.05 -8.08
N LYS A 2 0.78 22.61 -8.85
CA LYS A 2 0.55 21.73 -10.01
C LYS A 2 -0.06 20.41 -9.52
N ARG A 3 -1.05 19.85 -10.23
CA ARG A 3 -1.69 18.57 -9.86
C ARG A 3 -0.65 17.46 -9.61
N VAL A 4 0.44 17.48 -10.36
CA VAL A 4 1.61 16.60 -10.19
C VAL A 4 2.20 16.64 -8.78
N THR A 5 2.29 17.82 -8.15
CA THR A 5 2.86 17.96 -6.80
C THR A 5 1.97 17.31 -5.73
N ILE A 6 0.64 17.43 -5.86
CA ILE A 6 -0.31 16.80 -4.93
C ILE A 6 -0.23 15.27 -5.06
N ASN A 7 -0.14 14.77 -6.29
CA ASN A 7 0.01 13.35 -6.56
C ASN A 7 1.30 12.80 -5.94
N ALA A 8 2.43 13.50 -6.13
CA ALA A 8 3.71 13.08 -5.57
C ALA A 8 3.70 13.04 -4.03
N ILE A 9 3.03 14.00 -3.37
CA ILE A 9 2.93 14.02 -1.90
C ILE A 9 2.13 12.81 -1.38
N ILE A 10 1.01 12.48 -2.05
CA ILE A 10 0.17 11.34 -1.63
C ILE A 10 0.88 10.01 -1.86
N ASP A 11 1.65 9.90 -2.94
CA ASP A 11 2.47 8.72 -3.22
C ASP A 11 3.59 8.51 -2.19
N ILE A 12 4.32 9.58 -1.86
CA ILE A 12 5.31 9.57 -0.77
C ILE A 12 4.65 9.22 0.57
N GLY A 13 3.45 9.72 0.84
CA GLY A 13 2.66 9.36 2.03
C GLY A 13 2.29 7.88 2.09
N CYS A 14 1.92 7.28 0.95
CA CYS A 14 1.72 5.82 0.84
C CYS A 14 3.00 5.05 1.14
N LEU A 15 4.13 5.45 0.58
CA LEU A 15 5.41 4.79 0.87
C LEU A 15 5.81 4.86 2.34
N ILE A 16 5.62 6.02 2.97
CA ILE A 16 5.94 6.20 4.39
C ILE A 16 5.03 5.36 5.29
N THR A 17 3.75 5.20 4.94
CA THR A 17 2.82 4.36 5.73
C THR A 17 2.93 2.87 5.42
N PHE A 18 3.45 2.52 4.24
CA PHE A 18 3.76 1.14 3.85
C PHE A 18 4.86 0.54 4.72
N ILE A 19 5.97 1.25 4.93
CA ILE A 19 7.14 0.76 5.69
C ILE A 19 6.75 0.24 7.10
N PRO A 20 6.09 1.03 7.98
CA PRO A 20 5.72 0.58 9.31
C PRO A 20 4.66 -0.53 9.28
N SER A 21 3.72 -0.50 8.33
CA SER A 21 2.74 -1.59 8.17
C SER A 21 3.43 -2.90 7.79
N LEU A 22 4.37 -2.87 6.84
CA LEU A 22 5.15 -4.03 6.42
C LEU A 22 6.04 -4.55 7.54
N VAL A 23 6.77 -3.68 8.25
CA VAL A 23 7.65 -4.08 9.35
C VAL A 23 6.86 -4.72 10.48
N THR A 24 5.76 -4.10 10.92
CA THR A 24 4.92 -4.66 11.99
C THR A 24 4.25 -5.98 11.57
N GLY A 25 3.82 -6.10 10.32
CA GLY A 25 3.27 -7.34 9.77
C GLY A 25 4.30 -8.46 9.67
N LEU A 26 5.52 -8.14 9.25
CA LEU A 26 6.63 -9.09 9.16
C LEU A 26 7.06 -9.58 10.55
N VAL A 27 7.10 -8.69 11.54
CA VAL A 27 7.36 -9.06 12.95
C VAL A 27 6.27 -10.00 13.46
N LEU A 28 4.99 -9.69 13.21
CA LEU A 28 3.88 -10.57 13.58
C LEU A 28 3.94 -11.93 12.87
N TYR A 29 4.39 -11.98 11.63
CA TYR A 29 4.46 -13.21 10.85
C TYR A 29 5.65 -14.10 11.23
N ILE A 30 6.84 -13.53 11.37
CA ILE A 30 8.09 -14.28 11.63
C ILE A 30 8.26 -14.56 13.12
N VAL A 31 8.00 -13.57 13.97
CA VAL A 31 8.37 -13.61 15.40
C VAL A 31 7.20 -14.09 16.27
N LEU A 32 5.95 -13.72 15.92
CA LEU A 32 4.76 -14.09 16.69
C LEU A 32 3.67 -14.79 15.86
N PRO A 33 3.98 -15.90 15.17
CA PRO A 33 3.02 -16.60 14.33
C PRO A 33 1.77 -17.03 15.12
N SER A 34 0.60 -16.78 14.54
CA SER A 34 -0.71 -17.04 15.16
C SER A 34 -1.09 -18.53 15.25
N GLY A 35 -0.24 -19.44 14.75
CA GLY A 35 -0.57 -20.85 14.55
C GLY A 35 -0.38 -21.78 15.75
N GLY A 36 0.15 -21.30 16.90
CA GLY A 36 0.54 -22.14 18.03
C GLY A 36 -0.51 -22.29 19.15
N GLY A 37 -1.78 -22.55 18.86
CA GLY A 37 -2.78 -22.92 19.88
C GLY A 37 -3.09 -21.85 20.96
N ARG A 38 -3.98 -22.22 21.90
CA ARG A 38 -4.62 -21.35 22.92
C ARG A 38 -3.65 -20.66 23.91
N GLY A 39 -2.34 -20.87 23.79
CA GLY A 39 -1.28 -20.28 24.63
C GLY A 39 -0.56 -19.06 24.02
N ASN A 40 -0.72 -18.77 22.72
CA ASN A 40 0.07 -17.73 22.04
C ASN A 40 -0.32 -16.27 22.36
N SER A 41 -1.34 -16.05 23.20
CA SER A 41 -1.71 -14.69 23.65
C SER A 41 -0.72 -14.08 24.65
N TRP A 42 0.13 -14.90 25.29
CA TRP A 42 1.08 -14.48 26.32
C TRP A 42 2.52 -14.34 25.80
N VAL A 43 2.74 -14.56 24.50
CA VAL A 43 4.07 -14.39 23.91
C VAL A 43 4.38 -12.90 23.83
N THR A 44 5.36 -12.48 24.62
CA THR A 44 5.89 -11.11 24.62
C THR A 44 7.10 -11.05 23.69
N TYR A 45 7.19 -9.96 22.93
CA TYR A 45 8.38 -9.62 22.15
C TYR A 45 8.76 -8.19 22.48
N LEU A 46 10.03 -7.98 22.86
CA LEU A 46 10.52 -6.70 23.40
C LEU A 46 9.71 -6.21 24.62
N ASP A 47 9.29 -7.13 25.50
CA ASP A 47 8.46 -6.85 26.67
C ASP A 47 7.06 -6.29 26.35
N ILE A 48 6.69 -6.27 25.07
CA ILE A 48 5.39 -5.84 24.58
C ILE A 48 4.57 -7.09 24.21
N PRO A 49 3.33 -7.23 24.72
CA PRO A 49 2.49 -8.37 24.41
C PRO A 49 2.07 -8.36 22.94
N ARG A 50 1.89 -9.55 22.36
CA ARG A 50 1.38 -9.73 20.99
C ARG A 50 0.15 -8.87 20.69
N SER A 51 -0.76 -8.70 21.64
CA SER A 51 -1.98 -7.88 21.49
C SER A 51 -1.68 -6.42 21.14
N GLN A 52 -0.64 -5.82 21.72
CA GLN A 52 -0.22 -4.46 21.44
C GLN A 52 0.40 -4.36 20.05
N TRP A 53 1.26 -5.31 19.66
CA TRP A 53 1.82 -5.40 18.31
C TRP A 53 0.72 -5.52 17.23
N VAL A 54 -0.28 -6.39 17.47
CA VAL A 54 -1.44 -6.53 16.58
C VAL A 54 -2.25 -5.23 16.50
N THR A 55 -2.45 -4.56 17.63
CA THR A 55 -3.21 -3.31 17.68
C THR A 55 -2.50 -2.22 16.87
N MET A 56 -1.20 -2.03 17.07
CA MET A 56 -0.38 -1.10 16.29
C MET A 56 -0.40 -1.44 14.80
N HIS A 57 -0.21 -2.72 14.45
CA HIS A 57 -0.26 -3.18 13.07
C HIS A 57 -1.61 -2.92 12.41
N ASN A 58 -2.72 -3.13 13.12
CA ASN A 58 -4.05 -2.88 12.59
C ASN A 58 -4.25 -1.38 12.33
N TYR A 59 -3.87 -0.50 13.28
CA TYR A 59 -3.99 0.94 13.08
C TYR A 59 -3.16 1.45 11.89
N THR A 60 -1.91 0.99 11.78
CA THR A 60 -1.04 1.38 10.65
C THR A 60 -1.55 0.80 9.33
N SER A 61 -2.10 -0.42 9.34
CA SER A 61 -2.71 -1.06 8.16
C SER A 61 -3.98 -0.36 7.70
N PHE A 62 -4.85 0.08 8.62
CA PHE A 62 -6.03 0.87 8.29
C PHE A 62 -5.63 2.22 7.68
N ALA A 63 -4.67 2.92 8.28
CA ALA A 63 -4.16 4.18 7.75
C ALA A 63 -3.53 4.00 6.36
N PHE A 64 -2.72 2.96 6.17
CA PHE A 64 -2.13 2.61 4.88
C PHE A 64 -3.21 2.26 3.84
N THR A 65 -4.22 1.48 4.21
CA THR A 65 -5.32 1.10 3.31
C THR A 65 -6.10 2.34 2.85
N ALA A 66 -6.42 3.26 3.76
CA ALA A 66 -7.11 4.50 3.42
C ALA A 66 -6.27 5.37 2.46
N LEU A 67 -4.97 5.52 2.71
CA LEU A 67 -4.07 6.24 1.82
C LEU A 67 -3.91 5.55 0.47
N LEU A 68 -3.86 4.21 0.44
CA LEU A 68 -3.74 3.42 -0.78
C LEU A 68 -4.99 3.56 -1.66
N ILE A 69 -6.20 3.56 -1.06
CA ILE A 69 -7.44 3.86 -1.78
C ILE A 69 -7.37 5.27 -2.38
N LEU A 70 -6.95 6.26 -1.60
CA LEU A 70 -6.82 7.64 -2.07
C LEU A 70 -5.81 7.76 -3.21
N HIS A 71 -4.67 7.06 -3.10
CA HIS A 71 -3.64 6.97 -4.13
C HIS A 71 -4.23 6.39 -5.42
N VAL A 72 -4.91 5.24 -5.35
CA VAL A 72 -5.50 4.59 -6.54
C VAL A 72 -6.55 5.47 -7.20
N LEU A 73 -7.45 6.11 -6.43
CA LEU A 73 -8.46 7.03 -6.98
C LEU A 73 -7.82 8.22 -7.71
N LEU A 74 -6.73 8.73 -7.18
CA LEU A 74 -6.04 9.89 -7.73
C LEU A 74 -5.15 9.53 -8.94
N HIS A 75 -4.55 8.34 -8.94
CA HIS A 75 -3.86 7.75 -10.08
C HIS A 75 -4.79 7.10 -11.12
N TRP A 76 -6.10 7.00 -10.85
CA TRP A 76 -7.08 6.39 -11.75
C TRP A 76 -7.11 7.03 -13.15
N ARG A 77 -6.86 8.36 -13.21
CA ARG A 77 -6.75 9.09 -14.48
C ARG A 77 -5.49 8.71 -15.26
N PHE A 78 -4.37 8.49 -14.58
CA PHE A 78 -3.15 7.96 -15.20
C PHE A 78 -3.38 6.53 -15.70
N PHE A 79 -4.06 5.69 -14.92
CA PHE A 79 -4.41 4.32 -15.32
C PHE A 79 -5.29 4.29 -16.57
N ARG A 80 -6.25 5.22 -16.71
CA ARG A 80 -7.04 5.38 -17.93
C ARG A 80 -6.19 5.80 -19.13
N ASN A 81 -5.25 6.72 -18.96
CA ASN A 81 -4.34 7.14 -20.02
C ASN A 81 -3.32 6.05 -20.38
N ILE A 82 -2.89 5.22 -19.42
CA ILE A 82 -1.97 4.10 -19.68
C ILE A 82 -2.64 3.04 -20.57
N LYS A 83 -3.96 2.84 -20.46
CA LYS A 83 -4.70 1.94 -21.36
C LYS A 83 -4.64 2.42 -22.81
N GLN A 84 -4.62 3.74 -23.04
CA GLN A 84 -4.42 4.29 -24.39
C GLN A 84 -2.98 4.07 -24.88
N CYS A 85 -1.97 4.13 -24.01
CA CYS A 85 -0.58 3.80 -24.38
C CYS A 85 -0.37 2.29 -24.64
N ILE A 86 -1.09 1.43 -23.92
CA ILE A 86 -1.10 -0.04 -24.09
C ILE A 86 -1.95 -0.49 -25.29
N SER A 87 -2.76 0.41 -25.87
CA SER A 87 -3.48 0.20 -27.12
C SER A 87 -2.81 0.95 -28.28
N PRO A 88 -1.62 0.53 -28.75
CA PRO A 88 -1.12 1.01 -30.03
C PRO A 88 -1.89 0.29 -31.14
N GLY A 89 -3.03 0.85 -31.52
CA GLY A 89 -3.81 0.46 -32.69
C GLY A 89 -4.89 1.52 -32.84
N GLU A 90 -4.76 2.49 -33.74
CA GLU A 90 -4.47 2.33 -35.16
C GLU A 90 -3.85 3.63 -35.66
N LYS A 91 -2.61 3.57 -36.17
CA LYS A 91 -2.08 4.62 -37.05
C LYS A 91 -2.09 4.04 -38.46
N THR A 92 -3.22 4.17 -39.15
CA THR A 92 -3.27 3.91 -40.58
C THR A 92 -2.59 5.08 -41.29
N SER A 93 -1.70 4.69 -42.18
CA SER A 93 -0.66 5.47 -42.86
C SER A 93 -1.20 6.67 -43.61
N CYS A 94 -0.33 7.67 -43.78
CA CYS A 94 -0.48 8.73 -44.76
C CYS A 94 -0.76 8.13 -46.14
N ASP A 95 -1.90 8.47 -46.74
CA ASP A 95 -2.05 8.42 -48.19
C ASP A 95 -1.45 9.71 -48.76
N VAL A 96 -0.26 9.54 -49.31
CA VAL A 96 0.24 10.36 -50.41
C VAL A 96 -0.26 9.65 -51.67
N GLU A 97 -1.27 10.21 -52.34
CA GLU A 97 -1.27 10.56 -53.78
C GLU A 97 -2.54 11.32 -54.17
#